data_AF-A0A2P2CL41-F1
#
_entry.id   AF-A0A2P2CL41-F1
#
_cell.length_a   1.000
_cell.length_b   1.000
_cell.length_c   1.000
_cell.angle_alpha   90.00
_cell.angle_beta   90.00
_cell.angle_gamma   90.00
#
_symmetry.space_group_name_H-M   'P 1'
#
loop_
_entity.id
_entity.type
_entity.pdbx_description
1 polymer ?
#
loop_
_entity_poly.entity_id
_entity_poly.type
_entity_poly.pdbx_seq_one_letter_code
_entity_poly.pdbx_strand_id
1 'polypeptide(L)'
;MVDLDHAWAVDVVGACDPVFRAADVGFVHQVGYGDEDRRTVVTLLWEAEPQKFADRHPDSGIIESYGEDQWPGVHCIDFWVYLEPEAGRCRLRVEGWNLPDLFLELRGLGVVDGANLADTFARILGVTSPRIRQQSP
;
A
#
# COMPACT_ATOMS: atom_id res chain seq x y z
N MET A 1 -19.46 3.04 11.46
CA MET A 1 -18.44 4.03 11.05
C MET A 1 -17.22 3.79 11.90
N VAL A 2 -16.09 3.48 11.26
CA VAL A 2 -14.79 3.39 11.93
C VAL A 2 -14.15 4.77 11.98
N ASP A 3 -13.46 5.09 13.08
CA ASP A 3 -12.73 6.35 13.22
C ASP A 3 -11.30 6.14 12.70
N LEU A 4 -10.96 6.79 11.58
CA LEU A 4 -9.69 6.63 10.88
C LEU A 4 -8.92 7.94 10.95
N ASP A 5 -8.33 8.19 12.11
CA ASP A 5 -7.60 9.40 12.40
C ASP A 5 -6.10 9.29 12.09
N HIS A 6 -5.35 10.35 12.41
CA HIS A 6 -3.91 10.36 12.22
C HIS A 6 -3.19 9.25 13.00
N ALA A 7 -3.64 8.93 14.22
CA ALA A 7 -3.01 7.88 15.03
C ALA A 7 -3.20 6.50 14.39
N TRP A 8 -4.40 6.22 13.85
CA TRP A 8 -4.66 5.03 13.06
C TRP A 8 -3.72 4.95 11.85
N ALA A 9 -3.54 6.05 11.10
CA ALA A 9 -2.62 6.05 9.96
C ALA A 9 -1.17 5.82 10.36
N VAL A 10 -0.70 6.39 11.48
CA VAL A 10 0.66 6.16 11.99
C VAL A 10 0.91 4.68 12.27
N ASP A 11 -0.03 3.99 12.92
CA ASP A 11 0.08 2.56 13.18
C ASP A 11 0.11 1.74 11.88
N VAL A 12 -0.79 2.06 10.94
CA VAL A 12 -0.87 1.37 9.65
C VAL A 12 0.41 1.55 8.83
N VAL A 13 0.89 2.79 8.73
CA VAL A 13 2.14 3.10 8.04
C VAL A 13 3.31 2.40 8.73
N GLY A 14 3.38 2.43 10.06
CA GLY A 14 4.42 1.75 10.83
C GLY A 14 4.48 0.24 10.57
N ALA A 15 3.33 -0.41 10.34
CA ALA A 15 3.26 -1.83 10.00
C ALA A 15 3.61 -2.11 8.53
N CYS A 16 3.18 -1.27 7.60
CA CYS A 16 3.38 -1.45 6.15
C CYS A 16 4.79 -1.08 5.68
N ASP A 17 5.37 -0.01 6.22
CA ASP A 17 6.67 0.51 5.79
C ASP A 17 7.79 -0.56 5.77
N PRO A 18 7.94 -1.45 6.79
CA PRO A 18 8.92 -2.53 6.73
C PRO A 18 8.74 -3.50 5.56
N VAL A 19 7.50 -3.73 5.11
CA VAL A 19 7.18 -4.57 3.95
C VAL A 19 7.66 -3.88 2.67
N PHE A 20 7.33 -2.61 2.50
CA PHE A 20 7.75 -1.81 1.35
C PHE A 20 9.29 -1.64 1.30
N ARG A 21 9.95 -1.43 2.45
CA ARG A 21 11.41 -1.44 2.53
C ARG A 21 12.02 -2.79 2.16
N ALA A 22 11.39 -3.90 2.55
CA ALA A 22 11.86 -5.24 2.19
C ALA A 22 11.72 -5.56 0.69
N ALA A 23 10.79 -4.89 -0.02
CA ALA A 23 10.69 -5.00 -1.47
C ALA A 23 11.88 -4.34 -2.19
N ASP A 24 12.50 -3.34 -1.57
CA ASP A 24 13.73 -2.66 -2.01
C ASP A 24 13.62 -1.99 -3.39
N VAL A 25 12.49 -1.33 -3.64
CA VAL A 25 12.20 -0.62 -4.91
C VAL A 25 12.00 0.89 -4.71
N GLY A 26 12.59 1.45 -3.66
CA GLY A 26 12.65 2.91 -3.45
C GLY A 26 11.35 3.57 -2.98
N PHE A 27 10.49 2.84 -2.27
CA PHE A 27 9.19 3.35 -1.84
C PHE A 27 9.27 4.61 -0.96
N VAL A 28 8.40 5.57 -1.24
CA VAL A 28 8.01 6.67 -0.35
C VAL A 28 6.51 6.58 -0.05
N HIS A 29 6.06 7.11 1.08
CA HIS A 29 4.64 7.08 1.44
C HIS A 29 4.04 8.47 1.65
N GLN A 30 2.73 8.56 1.48
CA GLN A 30 1.94 9.75 1.74
C GLN A 30 0.64 9.37 2.46
N VAL A 31 0.16 10.26 3.33
CA VAL A 31 -1.15 10.13 3.99
C VAL A 31 -2.05 11.24 3.48
N GLY A 32 -3.16 10.87 2.86
CA GLY A 32 -4.16 11.80 2.35
C GLY A 32 -5.27 12.03 3.37
N TYR A 33 -5.56 13.30 3.64
CA TYR A 33 -6.61 13.71 4.58
C TYR A 33 -7.79 14.32 3.85
N GLY A 34 -9.00 14.06 4.34
CA GLY A 34 -10.25 14.58 3.78
C GLY A 34 -10.61 15.99 4.25
N ASP A 35 -9.88 16.51 5.22
CA ASP A 35 -10.11 17.82 5.83
C ASP A 35 -8.79 18.57 6.07
N GLU A 36 -8.86 19.90 6.13
CA GLU A 36 -7.68 20.77 6.33
C GLU A 36 -7.04 20.58 7.72
N ASP A 37 -7.84 20.15 8.70
CA ASP A 37 -7.41 19.90 10.08
C ASP A 37 -6.70 18.53 10.24
N ARG A 38 -6.60 17.74 9.16
CA ARG A 38 -6.01 16.40 9.14
C ARG A 38 -6.61 15.42 10.16
N ARG A 39 -7.91 15.55 10.43
CA ARG A 39 -8.63 14.69 11.39
C ARG A 39 -9.04 13.37 10.77
N THR A 40 -9.46 13.41 9.50
CA THR A 40 -9.97 12.23 8.80
C THR A 40 -8.99 11.81 7.72
N VAL A 41 -8.49 10.58 7.83
CA VAL A 41 -7.67 9.97 6.78
C VAL A 41 -8.61 9.39 5.73
N VAL A 42 -8.33 9.67 4.45
CA VAL A 42 -9.14 9.18 3.31
C VAL A 42 -8.34 8.29 2.38
N THR A 43 -7.01 8.45 2.34
CA THR A 43 -6.13 7.60 1.54
C THR A 43 -4.78 7.38 2.21
N LEU A 44 -4.17 6.24 1.89
CA LEU A 44 -2.74 6.00 2.07
C LEU A 44 -2.15 5.67 0.69
N LEU A 45 -0.92 6.11 0.44
CA LEU A 45 -0.21 5.89 -0.82
C LEU A 45 1.23 5.46 -0.53
N TRP A 46 1.72 4.47 -1.26
CA TRP A 46 3.14 4.19 -1.42
C TRP A 46 3.53 4.28 -2.90
N GLU A 47 4.60 5.00 -3.22
CA GLU A 47 5.08 5.25 -4.58
C GLU A 47 6.40 4.52 -4.77
N ALA A 48 6.46 3.54 -5.66
CA ALA A 48 7.70 2.84 -6.01
C ALA A 48 8.48 3.58 -7.10
N GLU A 49 9.81 3.43 -7.12
CA GLU A 49 10.58 3.82 -8.29
C GLU A 49 10.29 2.86 -9.47
N PRO A 50 9.88 3.37 -10.65
CA PRO A 50 9.40 2.53 -11.74
C PRO A 50 10.43 1.50 -12.24
N GLN A 51 11.68 1.91 -12.47
CA GLN A 51 12.69 1.01 -13.02
C GLN A 51 13.05 -0.10 -12.03
N LYS A 52 13.32 0.24 -10.76
CA LYS A 52 13.57 -0.77 -9.73
C LYS A 52 12.39 -1.71 -9.55
N PHE A 53 11.17 -1.19 -9.61
CA PHE A 53 9.97 -2.01 -9.51
C PHE A 53 9.88 -3.02 -10.65
N ALA A 54 10.05 -2.57 -11.91
CA ALA A 54 10.05 -3.44 -13.07
C ALA A 54 11.17 -4.50 -13.02
N ASP A 55 12.38 -4.12 -12.61
CA ASP A 55 13.51 -5.03 -12.46
C ASP A 55 13.25 -6.11 -11.38
N ARG A 56 12.59 -5.71 -10.28
CA ARG A 56 12.26 -6.60 -9.16
C ARG A 56 11.07 -7.52 -9.46
N HIS A 57 10.13 -7.04 -10.25
CA HIS A 57 8.87 -7.69 -10.60
C HIS A 57 8.69 -7.74 -12.13
N PRO A 58 9.55 -8.48 -12.86
CA PRO A 58 9.49 -8.53 -14.32
C PRO A 58 8.17 -9.13 -14.84
N ASP A 59 7.53 -9.99 -14.04
CA ASP A 59 6.26 -10.63 -14.39
C ASP A 59 5.03 -9.76 -14.02
N SER A 60 5.23 -8.51 -13.57
CA SER A 60 4.12 -7.63 -13.19
C SER A 60 3.29 -7.16 -14.38
N GLY A 61 3.85 -7.14 -15.59
CA GLY A 61 3.20 -6.56 -16.76
C GLY A 61 3.09 -5.03 -16.72
N ILE A 62 3.85 -4.38 -15.83
CA ILE A 62 3.74 -2.95 -15.55
C ILE A 62 4.14 -2.10 -16.76
N ILE A 63 5.19 -2.49 -17.48
CA ILE A 63 5.68 -1.78 -18.66
C ILE A 63 4.63 -1.86 -19.77
N GLU A 64 4.06 -3.05 -19.99
CA GLU A 64 3.03 -3.29 -20.99
C GLU A 64 1.75 -2.50 -20.67
N SER A 65 1.40 -2.38 -19.38
CA SER A 65 0.21 -1.63 -18.97
C SER A 65 0.32 -0.12 -19.20
N TYR A 66 1.50 0.47 -18.98
CA TYR A 66 1.72 1.87 -19.32
C TYR A 66 1.96 2.05 -20.83
N GLY A 67 2.51 1.02 -21.49
CA GLY A 67 2.92 1.05 -22.89
C GLY A 67 4.36 1.55 -23.04
N GLU A 68 5.10 0.94 -23.97
CA GLU A 68 6.54 1.21 -24.18
C GLU A 68 6.85 2.69 -24.45
N ASP A 69 5.94 3.40 -25.14
CA ASP A 69 6.10 4.83 -25.45
C ASP A 69 5.93 5.73 -24.22
N GLN A 70 5.09 5.34 -23.26
CA GLN A 70 4.81 6.14 -22.06
C GLN A 70 5.72 5.77 -20.89
N TRP A 71 6.22 4.52 -20.84
CA TRP A 71 7.07 4.02 -19.77
C TRP A 71 8.23 4.95 -19.40
N PRO A 72 8.99 5.55 -20.34
CA PRO A 72 10.07 6.48 -20.00
C PRO A 72 9.63 7.74 -19.25
N GLY A 73 8.34 8.10 -19.32
CA GLY A 73 7.74 9.25 -18.63
C GLY A 73 7.06 8.90 -17.30
N VAL A 74 7.00 7.63 -16.92
CA VAL A 74 6.43 7.20 -15.63
C VAL A 74 7.39 7.58 -14.52
N HIS A 75 6.88 8.24 -13.47
CA HIS A 75 7.69 8.73 -12.35
C HIS A 75 7.56 7.90 -11.07
N CYS A 76 6.45 7.19 -10.92
CA CYS A 76 6.17 6.32 -9.78
C CYS A 76 5.19 5.20 -10.16
N ILE A 77 5.22 4.11 -9.39
CA ILE A 77 4.17 3.08 -9.38
C ILE A 77 3.40 3.21 -8.07
N ASP A 78 2.11 3.49 -8.18
CA ASP A 78 1.29 3.88 -7.03
C ASP A 78 0.56 2.69 -6.41
N PHE A 79 0.73 2.52 -5.10
CA PHE A 79 0.02 1.57 -4.25
C PHE A 79 -0.98 2.35 -3.40
N TRP A 80 -2.20 2.48 -3.91
CA TRP A 80 -3.28 3.19 -3.26
C TRP A 80 -4.04 2.32 -2.27
N VAL A 81 -4.35 2.89 -1.11
CA VAL A 81 -5.36 2.41 -0.17
C VAL A 81 -6.43 3.49 -0.04
N TYR A 82 -7.58 3.28 -0.69
CA TYR A 82 -8.74 4.16 -0.54
C TYR A 82 -9.57 3.70 0.64
N LEU A 83 -9.85 4.60 1.58
CA LEU A 83 -10.59 4.27 2.80
C LEU A 83 -12.08 4.52 2.57
N GLU A 84 -12.90 3.57 3.03
CA GLU A 84 -14.38 3.67 3.01
C GLU A 84 -14.90 3.50 4.45
N PRO A 85 -14.75 4.51 5.34
CA PRO A 85 -15.01 4.38 6.78
C PRO A 85 -16.47 4.05 7.11
N GLU A 86 -17.41 4.51 6.27
CA GLU A 86 -18.83 4.21 6.40
C GLU A 86 -19.13 2.73 6.13
N ALA A 87 -18.43 2.14 5.15
CA ALA A 87 -18.52 0.73 4.80
C ALA A 87 -17.62 -0.17 5.67
N GLY A 88 -16.79 0.41 6.54
CA GLY A 88 -15.88 -0.35 7.40
C GLY A 88 -14.85 -1.16 6.63
N ARG A 89 -14.34 -0.63 5.51
CA ARG A 89 -13.39 -1.32 4.63
C ARG A 89 -12.45 -0.35 3.93
N CYS A 90 -11.43 -0.88 3.27
CA CYS A 90 -10.62 -0.17 2.29
C CYS A 90 -10.53 -0.93 0.98
N ARG A 91 -10.20 -0.20 -0.08
CA ARG A 91 -9.90 -0.71 -1.42
C ARG A 91 -8.44 -0.46 -1.74
N LEU A 92 -7.71 -1.54 -2.01
CA LEU A 92 -6.31 -1.51 -2.42
C LEU A 92 -6.27 -1.58 -3.94
N ARG A 93 -5.44 -0.72 -4.54
CA ARG A 93 -5.21 -0.69 -5.98
C ARG A 93 -3.74 -0.41 -6.25
N VAL A 94 -3.13 -1.17 -7.14
CA VAL A 94 -1.80 -0.86 -7.65
C VAL A 94 -1.96 -0.33 -9.07
N GLU A 95 -1.51 0.89 -9.32
CA GLU A 95 -1.64 1.50 -10.64
C GLU A 95 -0.76 0.80 -11.66
N GLY A 96 -1.31 0.57 -12.85
CA GLY A 96 -0.64 -0.11 -13.96
C GLY A 96 -0.38 -1.61 -13.74
N TRP A 97 -0.52 -2.15 -12.53
CA TRP A 97 -0.42 -3.60 -12.34
C TRP A 97 -1.80 -4.22 -12.57
N ASN A 98 -1.89 -5.23 -13.45
CA ASN A 98 -3.11 -6.01 -13.71
C ASN A 98 -3.51 -6.93 -12.54
N LEU A 99 -3.58 -6.38 -11.34
CA LEU A 99 -4.17 -7.01 -10.15
C LEU A 99 -5.61 -6.53 -10.00
N PRO A 100 -6.54 -7.42 -9.62
CA PRO A 100 -7.88 -6.96 -9.25
C PRO A 100 -7.79 -6.06 -8.01
N ASP A 101 -8.70 -5.08 -7.93
CA ASP A 101 -8.88 -4.31 -6.70
C ASP A 101 -9.16 -5.28 -5.54
N LEU A 102 -8.40 -5.14 -4.45
CA LEU A 102 -8.59 -5.94 -3.25
C LEU A 102 -9.35 -5.13 -2.21
N PHE A 103 -10.30 -5.76 -1.54
CA PHE A 103 -11.06 -5.13 -0.46
C PHE A 103 -10.72 -5.79 0.87
N LEU A 104 -10.38 -4.99 1.88
CA LEU A 104 -10.12 -5.46 3.23
C LEU A 104 -11.06 -4.79 4.23
N GLU A 105 -11.60 -5.57 5.16
CA GLU A 105 -12.37 -5.05 6.27
C GLU A 105 -11.47 -4.27 7.24
N LEU A 106 -11.97 -3.13 7.70
CA LEU A 106 -11.32 -2.27 8.69
C LEU A 106 -12.06 -2.38 10.03
N ARG A 107 -11.28 -2.49 11.10
CA ARG A 107 -11.80 -2.54 12.47
C ARG A 107 -11.71 -1.18 13.17
N GLY A 108 -11.03 -0.20 12.57
CA GLY A 108 -10.71 1.07 13.21
C GLY A 108 -9.62 0.92 14.28
N LEU A 109 -8.83 -0.14 14.20
CA LEU A 109 -7.75 -0.45 15.14
C LEU A 109 -6.45 -0.46 14.36
N GLY A 110 -5.70 0.64 14.41
CA GLY A 110 -4.51 0.86 13.55
C GLY A 110 -3.52 -0.30 13.56
N VAL A 111 -3.21 -0.85 14.74
CA VAL A 111 -2.32 -2.02 14.87
C VAL A 111 -2.86 -3.27 14.15
N VAL A 112 -4.17 -3.53 14.22
CA VAL A 112 -4.79 -4.73 13.61
C VAL A 112 -4.93 -4.54 12.11
N ASP A 113 -5.50 -3.40 11.70
CA ASP A 113 -5.74 -3.06 10.30
C ASP A 113 -4.40 -2.92 9.55
N GLY A 114 -3.44 -2.24 10.17
CA GLY A 114 -2.09 -2.05 9.66
C GLY A 114 -1.38 -3.36 9.39
N ALA A 115 -1.47 -4.30 10.32
CA ALA A 115 -0.80 -5.56 10.15
C ALA A 115 -1.52 -6.49 9.14
N ASN A 116 -2.84 -6.36 8.96
CA ASN A 116 -3.57 -7.05 7.88
C ASN A 116 -3.21 -6.45 6.50
N LEU A 117 -3.09 -5.12 6.41
CA LEU A 117 -2.61 -4.42 5.21
C LEU A 117 -1.17 -4.85 4.89
N ALA A 118 -0.29 -4.84 5.87
CA ALA A 118 1.10 -5.27 5.72
C ALA A 118 1.20 -6.72 5.22
N ASP A 119 0.42 -7.66 5.76
CA ASP A 119 0.36 -9.04 5.29
C ASP A 119 -0.13 -9.14 3.84
N THR A 120 -1.07 -8.28 3.44
CA THR A 120 -1.62 -8.25 2.08
C THR A 120 -0.58 -7.70 1.11
N PHE A 121 0.08 -6.58 1.43
CA PHE A 121 1.16 -6.03 0.62
C PHE A 121 2.36 -6.97 0.53
N ALA A 122 2.70 -7.69 1.61
CA ALA A 122 3.79 -8.65 1.59
C ALA A 122 3.55 -9.77 0.57
N ARG A 123 2.29 -10.23 0.42
CA ARG A 123 1.90 -11.22 -0.59
C ARG A 123 1.97 -10.63 -2.01
N ILE A 124 1.47 -9.41 -2.20
CA ILE A 124 1.52 -8.71 -3.50
C ILE A 124 2.97 -8.54 -3.96
N LEU A 125 3.83 -8.05 -3.06
CA LEU A 125 5.24 -7.76 -3.34
C LEU A 125 6.15 -9.00 -3.24
N GLY A 126 5.61 -10.18 -2.90
CA GLY A 126 6.39 -11.40 -2.76
C GLY A 126 7.52 -11.33 -1.72
N VAL A 127 7.30 -10.59 -0.63
CA VAL A 127 8.27 -10.45 0.49
C VAL A 127 7.73 -11.09 1.76
N THR A 128 8.62 -11.38 2.71
CA THR A 128 8.21 -11.94 4.01
C THR A 128 7.57 -10.86 4.88
N SER A 129 6.36 -11.11 5.37
CA SER A 129 5.72 -10.23 6.35
C SER A 129 6.49 -10.22 7.68
N PRO A 130 6.64 -9.05 8.34
CA PRO A 130 7.21 -8.94 9.68
C PRO A 130 6.54 -9.85 10.73
N ARG A 131 5.24 -10.14 10.59
CA ARG A 131 4.51 -11.05 11.48
C ARG A 131 5.09 -12.47 11.49
N ILE A 132 5.61 -12.93 10.35
CA ILE A 132 6.20 -14.28 10.22
C ILE A 132 7.52 -14.39 11.00
N ARG A 133 8.28 -13.28 11.14
CA ARG A 133 9.52 -13.30 11.93
C ARG A 133 9.29 -13.42 13.45
N GLN A 134 8.13 -13.01 13.95
CA GLN A 134 7.79 -13.13 15.38
C GLN A 134 7.25 -14.51 15.78
N GLN A 135 7.18 -15.47 14.84
CA GLN A 135 6.74 -16.84 15.09
C GLN A 135 7.83 -17.91 14.85
N SER A 136 9.08 -17.50 14.65
CA SER A 136 10.19 -18.46 14.69
C SER A 136 10.40 -18.91 16.16
N PRO A 137 10.42 -20.22 16.44
CA PRO A 137 10.59 -20.77 17.79
C PRO A 137 11.93 -20.40 18.44
#